data_AF-A0A094A9L0-F1
#
_entry.id   AF-A0A094A9L0-F1
#
_cell.length_a   1.000
_cell.length_b   1.000
_cell.length_c   1.000
_cell.angle_alpha   90.00
_cell.angle_beta   90.00
_cell.angle_gamma   90.00
#
_symmetry.space_group_name_H-M   'P 1'
#
loop_
_entity.id
_entity.type
_entity.pdbx_description
1 polymer ?
#
loop_
_entity_poly.entity_id
_entity_poly.type
_entity_poly.pdbx_seq_one_letter_code
_entity_poly.pdbx_strand_id
1 'polypeptide(L)'
;TCLTRLDEASSASYIDLDFRSSSSAATITTFWSPRTWSSAVVSKIDHTDRVELGILSNEKPIKPDDLNMAGFLTVLGESEKPAPTMFQFPSRHHVHPAKFSSDFIKPTGLHPTLQLSLSSSEPPKNREGCTLNAHLMLPRSVFPDKYQFRDSLFMASKNLASLRDVTVPVDLEAPEYTMSLWGSHLLVELAPPRPSEDSWTAEIPLHLRYLLPSESGYSTTSLPSPVVFWACEADEENSVLSS
;
A
#
# COMPACT_ATOMS: atom_id res chain seq x y z
N THR A 1 16.54 -21.83 20.54
CA THR A 1 16.67 -20.71 21.51
C THR A 1 16.24 -19.42 20.81
N CYS A 2 16.11 -18.29 21.51
CA CYS A 2 15.78 -17.00 20.89
C CYS A 2 16.75 -16.65 19.74
N LEU A 3 18.05 -16.90 19.93
CA LEU A 3 19.09 -16.69 18.92
C LEU A 3 18.85 -17.47 17.62
N THR A 4 18.36 -18.71 17.69
CA THR A 4 18.06 -19.52 16.50
C THR A 4 16.90 -18.95 15.69
N ARG A 5 15.87 -18.42 16.37
CA ARG A 5 14.73 -17.77 15.70
C ARG A 5 15.11 -16.43 15.07
N LEU A 6 16.02 -15.69 15.71
CA LEU A 6 16.59 -14.46 15.15
C LEU A 6 17.45 -14.74 13.91
N ASP A 7 18.20 -15.84 13.92
CA ASP A 7 19.00 -16.27 12.77
C ASP A 7 18.11 -16.68 11.58
N GLU A 8 17.01 -17.40 11.81
CA GLU A 8 16.01 -17.67 10.77
C GLU A 8 15.34 -16.39 10.26
N ALA A 9 15.00 -15.46 11.16
CA ALA A 9 14.45 -14.16 10.82
C ALA A 9 15.42 -13.31 9.96
N SER A 10 16.74 -13.50 10.08
CA SER A 10 17.72 -12.81 9.23
C SER A 10 17.59 -13.17 7.75
N SER A 11 17.03 -14.35 7.44
CA SER A 11 16.74 -14.78 6.07
C SER A 11 15.41 -14.25 5.53
N ALA A 12 14.65 -13.48 6.31
CA ALA A 12 13.38 -12.91 5.90
C ALA A 12 13.56 -11.91 4.77
N SER A 13 12.64 -11.94 3.82
CA SER A 13 12.57 -10.97 2.73
C SER A 13 12.01 -9.62 3.21
N TYR A 14 11.17 -9.64 4.25
CA TYR A 14 10.58 -8.46 4.85
C TYR A 14 10.29 -8.71 6.34
N ILE A 15 10.48 -7.68 7.16
CA ILE A 15 10.23 -7.73 8.62
C ILE A 15 9.37 -6.53 8.97
N ASP A 16 8.30 -6.79 9.70
CA ASP A 16 7.37 -5.80 10.25
C ASP A 16 7.40 -5.84 11.79
N LEU A 17 7.30 -4.67 12.40
CA LEU A 17 7.45 -4.45 13.84
C LEU A 17 6.30 -3.58 14.34
N ASP A 18 5.39 -4.17 15.11
CA ASP A 18 4.30 -3.46 15.77
C ASP A 18 4.55 -3.39 17.28
N PHE A 19 4.43 -2.21 17.88
CA PHE A 19 4.55 -2.03 19.32
C PHE A 19 3.32 -1.31 19.87
N ARG A 20 2.63 -1.98 20.81
CA ARG A 20 1.49 -1.41 21.52
C ARG A 20 1.92 -0.97 22.91
N SER A 21 1.98 0.34 23.11
CA SER A 21 2.33 0.97 24.38
C SER A 21 1.36 0.62 25.52
N SER A 22 0.08 0.38 25.22
CA SER A 22 -0.96 0.06 26.21
C SER A 22 -0.77 -1.31 26.86
N SER A 23 -0.24 -2.29 26.14
CA SER A 23 0.02 -3.64 26.66
C SER A 23 1.50 -3.94 26.85
N SER A 24 2.39 -2.98 26.52
CA SER A 24 3.85 -3.20 26.43
C SER A 24 4.21 -4.44 25.57
N ALA A 25 3.38 -4.76 24.58
CA ALA A 25 3.57 -5.90 23.71
C ALA A 25 4.24 -5.46 22.41
N ALA A 26 5.30 -6.18 22.03
CA ALA A 26 5.95 -6.04 20.74
C ALA A 26 5.64 -7.27 19.88
N THR A 27 5.19 -7.05 18.65
CA THR A 27 4.94 -8.09 17.65
C THR A 27 5.99 -7.94 16.55
N ILE A 28 6.73 -9.02 16.28
CA ILE A 28 7.67 -9.10 15.17
C ILE A 28 7.07 -10.07 14.14
N THR A 29 6.87 -9.59 12.92
CA THR A 29 6.34 -10.40 11.82
C THR A 29 7.38 -10.50 10.72
N THR A 30 7.78 -11.71 10.36
CA THR A 30 8.80 -11.98 9.34
C THR A 30 8.18 -12.67 8.14
N PHE A 31 8.50 -12.21 6.95
CA PHE A 31 7.95 -12.70 5.69
C PHE A 31 9.07 -13.22 4.79
N TRP A 32 8.80 -14.31 4.08
CA TRP A 32 9.69 -14.88 3.09
C TRP A 32 8.99 -14.95 1.74
N SER A 33 9.77 -14.83 0.66
CA SER A 33 9.29 -15.19 -0.68
C SER A 33 8.73 -16.62 -0.68
N PRO A 34 7.72 -16.93 -1.53
CA PRO A 34 7.16 -18.26 -1.63
C PRO A 34 8.25 -19.32 -1.79
N ARG A 35 8.34 -20.23 -0.82
CA ARG A 35 9.34 -21.31 -0.79
C ARG A 35 8.74 -22.58 -0.24
N THR A 36 9.25 -23.71 -0.71
CA THR A 36 8.90 -25.01 -0.14
C THR A 36 9.70 -25.22 1.14
N TRP A 37 9.01 -25.49 2.24
CA TRP A 37 9.63 -25.86 3.50
C TRP A 37 9.59 -27.38 3.64
N SER A 38 10.73 -28.02 3.82
CA SER A 38 10.82 -29.48 4.01
C SER A 38 10.39 -29.92 5.42
N SER A 39 10.61 -29.05 6.41
CA SER A 39 10.20 -29.23 7.79
C SER A 39 10.19 -27.89 8.52
N ALA A 40 9.38 -27.79 9.57
CA ALA A 40 9.40 -26.69 10.52
C ALA A 40 9.44 -27.29 11.94
N VAL A 41 10.36 -26.80 12.77
CA VAL A 41 10.49 -27.25 14.16
C VAL A 41 9.98 -26.13 15.07
N VAL A 42 8.89 -26.41 15.78
CA VAL A 42 8.28 -25.46 16.71
C VAL A 42 8.35 -26.05 18.12
N SER A 43 8.90 -25.28 19.04
CA SER A 43 9.08 -25.66 20.44
C SER A 43 8.77 -24.49 21.37
N LYS A 44 8.45 -24.81 22.62
CA LYS A 44 8.37 -23.82 23.71
C LYS A 44 9.78 -23.37 24.10
N ILE A 45 9.96 -22.08 24.42
CA ILE A 45 11.24 -21.57 24.92
C ILE A 45 11.31 -21.80 26.43
N ASP A 46 10.23 -21.48 27.13
CA ASP A 46 9.99 -21.82 28.53
C ASP A 46 8.82 -22.82 28.66
N HIS A 47 8.81 -23.62 29.71
CA HIS A 47 7.70 -24.53 30.03
C HIS A 47 6.37 -23.80 30.27
N THR A 48 6.42 -22.56 30.75
CA THR A 48 5.22 -21.73 30.95
C THR A 48 4.69 -21.09 29.68
N ASP A 49 5.45 -21.13 28.57
CA ASP A 49 5.01 -20.50 27.32
C ASP A 49 3.79 -21.22 26.76
N ARG A 50 2.80 -20.44 26.35
CA ARG A 50 1.71 -20.94 25.50
C ARG A 50 2.11 -20.75 24.05
N VAL A 51 2.26 -21.85 23.32
CA VAL A 51 2.62 -21.85 21.90
C VAL A 51 1.49 -22.49 21.11
N GLU A 52 0.88 -21.68 20.25
CA GLU A 52 -0.13 -22.11 19.30
C GLU A 52 0.52 -22.32 17.93
N LEU A 53 0.24 -23.47 17.32
CA LEU A 53 0.72 -23.83 16.00
C LEU A 53 -0.48 -23.97 15.05
N GLY A 54 -0.47 -23.17 13.99
CA GLY A 54 -1.44 -23.26 12.92
C GLY A 54 -0.82 -23.66 11.59
N ILE A 55 -1.42 -24.65 10.94
CA ILE A 55 -1.15 -24.97 9.52
C ILE A 55 -2.42 -24.65 8.77
N LEU A 56 -2.40 -23.56 8.01
CA LEU A 56 -3.56 -23.02 7.32
C LEU A 56 -3.26 -22.90 5.83
N SER A 57 -4.23 -23.23 4.98
CA SER A 57 -4.24 -23.00 3.55
C SER A 57 -5.27 -21.94 3.18
N ASN A 58 -5.00 -21.20 2.11
CA ASN A 58 -6.02 -20.36 1.48
C ASN A 58 -7.15 -21.25 0.98
N GLU A 59 -8.36 -20.95 1.41
CA GLU A 59 -9.57 -21.63 0.97
C GLU A 59 -10.36 -20.75 0.02
N LYS A 60 -11.26 -21.38 -0.74
CA LYS A 60 -12.19 -20.63 -1.59
C LYS A 60 -13.07 -19.73 -0.71
N PRO A 61 -13.16 -18.42 -1.02
CA PRO A 61 -14.04 -17.51 -0.31
C PRO A 61 -15.50 -17.97 -0.38
N ILE A 62 -16.22 -17.90 0.76
CA ILE A 62 -17.66 -18.21 0.83
C ILE A 62 -18.45 -17.03 0.25
N LYS A 63 -18.05 -15.79 0.57
CA LYS A 63 -18.57 -14.58 -0.06
C LYS A 63 -17.56 -14.03 -1.07
N PRO A 64 -18.03 -13.31 -2.11
CA PRO A 64 -17.14 -12.51 -2.95
C PRO A 64 -16.31 -11.57 -2.06
N ASP A 65 -15.00 -11.53 -2.30
CA ASP A 65 -14.02 -10.71 -1.58
C ASP A 65 -13.74 -11.07 -0.11
N ASP A 66 -14.23 -12.21 0.41
CA ASP A 66 -13.74 -12.70 1.69
C ASP A 66 -12.36 -13.35 1.55
N LEU A 67 -11.56 -13.27 2.60
CA LEU A 67 -10.35 -14.06 2.75
C LEU A 67 -10.64 -15.21 3.70
N ASN A 68 -10.50 -16.42 3.17
CA ASN A 68 -10.74 -17.64 3.92
C ASN A 68 -9.43 -18.41 4.08
N MET A 69 -9.17 -18.83 5.31
CA MET A 69 -8.08 -19.74 5.63
C MET A 69 -8.64 -20.89 6.44
N ALA A 70 -8.34 -22.12 6.05
CA ALA A 70 -8.71 -23.28 6.84
C ALA A 70 -7.53 -24.22 7.03
N GLY A 71 -7.61 -25.05 8.05
CA GLY A 71 -6.61 -26.04 8.34
C GLY A 71 -6.72 -26.48 9.78
N PHE A 72 -5.58 -26.59 10.45
CA PHE A 72 -5.53 -27.13 11.80
C PHE A 72 -4.78 -26.21 12.75
N LEU A 73 -5.33 -26.00 13.93
CA LEU A 73 -4.68 -25.34 15.05
C LEU A 73 -4.42 -26.34 16.17
N THR A 74 -3.33 -26.18 16.90
CA THR A 74 -3.05 -26.97 18.09
C THR A 74 -2.26 -26.13 19.09
N VAL A 75 -2.48 -26.34 20.38
CA VAL A 75 -1.66 -25.74 21.43
C VAL A 75 -0.69 -26.79 21.95
N LEU A 76 0.61 -26.51 21.81
CA LEU A 76 1.66 -27.47 22.16
C LEU A 76 1.59 -27.84 23.64
N GLY A 77 1.42 -29.14 23.93
CA GLY A 77 1.36 -29.69 25.28
C GLY A 77 0.00 -29.59 25.98
N GLU A 78 -0.98 -28.91 25.37
CA GLU A 78 -2.35 -28.80 25.91
C GLU A 78 -3.36 -29.59 25.08
N SER A 79 -3.22 -29.57 23.75
CA SER A 79 -4.15 -30.26 22.84
C SER A 79 -3.65 -31.67 22.50
N GLU A 80 -4.51 -32.68 22.66
CA GLU A 80 -4.20 -34.07 22.28
C GLU A 80 -4.13 -34.26 20.75
N LYS A 81 -4.95 -33.50 20.01
CA LYS A 81 -5.04 -33.56 18.54
C LYS A 81 -5.24 -32.16 17.97
N PRO A 82 -4.75 -31.89 16.74
CA PRO A 82 -5.05 -30.64 16.05
C PRO A 82 -6.54 -30.48 15.80
N ALA A 83 -7.08 -29.31 16.13
CA ALA A 83 -8.47 -28.97 15.90
C ALA A 83 -8.64 -28.36 14.50
N PRO A 84 -9.61 -28.84 13.69
CA PRO A 84 -9.93 -28.18 12.43
C PRO A 84 -10.43 -26.77 12.72
N THR A 85 -9.89 -25.78 12.01
CA THR A 85 -10.25 -24.37 12.19
C THR A 85 -10.44 -23.71 10.83
N MET A 86 -11.40 -22.80 10.75
CA MET A 86 -11.64 -21.94 9.61
C MET A 86 -11.72 -20.50 10.10
N PHE A 87 -10.87 -19.65 9.51
CA PHE A 87 -10.93 -18.21 9.65
C PHE A 87 -11.57 -17.61 8.40
N GLN A 88 -12.53 -16.73 8.62
CA GLN A 88 -13.18 -15.95 7.59
C GLN A 88 -13.13 -14.51 8.02
N PHE A 89 -12.55 -13.67 7.17
CA PHE A 89 -12.47 -12.24 7.40
C PHE A 89 -12.79 -11.50 6.11
N PRO A 90 -13.58 -10.40 6.19
CA PRO A 90 -13.83 -9.59 5.02
C PRO A 90 -12.53 -8.96 4.54
N SER A 91 -12.24 -9.03 3.23
CA SER A 91 -11.09 -8.30 2.69
C SER A 91 -11.32 -6.81 2.88
N ARG A 92 -10.28 -6.10 3.32
CA ARG A 92 -10.29 -4.63 3.36
C ARG A 92 -10.19 -4.01 1.96
N HIS A 93 -9.69 -4.78 0.99
CA HIS A 93 -9.49 -4.33 -0.38
C HIS A 93 -10.39 -5.14 -1.33
N HIS A 94 -11.16 -4.42 -2.13
CA HIS A 94 -12.06 -5.00 -3.12
C HIS A 94 -11.58 -4.63 -4.52
N VAL A 95 -11.73 -5.55 -5.47
CA VAL A 95 -11.38 -5.29 -6.87
C VAL A 95 -12.46 -4.43 -7.49
N HIS A 96 -12.08 -3.27 -8.03
CA HIS A 96 -12.99 -2.42 -8.79
C HIS A 96 -12.90 -2.77 -10.29
N PRO A 97 -14.02 -2.81 -11.05
CA PRO A 97 -13.99 -3.15 -12.47
C PRO A 97 -13.35 -2.07 -13.37
N ALA A 98 -13.25 -0.84 -12.88
CA ALA A 98 -12.61 0.25 -13.63
C ALA A 98 -11.11 -0.01 -13.82
N LYS A 99 -10.60 0.45 -14.96
CA LYS A 99 -9.18 0.40 -15.31
C LYS A 99 -8.63 1.80 -15.39
N PHE A 100 -7.33 1.93 -15.18
CA PHE A 100 -6.61 3.17 -15.44
C PHE A 100 -5.31 2.92 -16.19
N SER A 101 -4.82 3.93 -16.88
CA SER A 101 -3.45 4.02 -17.38
C SER A 101 -2.82 5.33 -16.92
N SER A 102 -1.50 5.40 -16.97
CA SER A 102 -0.74 6.57 -16.55
C SER A 102 0.36 6.88 -17.56
N ASP A 103 0.40 8.11 -18.04
CA ASP A 103 1.37 8.57 -19.02
C ASP A 103 1.78 10.02 -18.72
N PHE A 104 2.98 10.42 -19.15
CA PHE A 104 3.39 11.82 -19.05
C PHE A 104 2.97 12.61 -20.29
N ILE A 105 2.41 13.81 -20.08
CA ILE A 105 2.10 14.73 -21.16
C ILE A 105 3.41 15.20 -21.81
N LYS A 106 3.51 15.07 -23.14
CA LYS A 106 4.69 15.45 -23.92
C LYS A 106 4.59 16.91 -24.40
N PRO A 107 5.72 17.63 -24.49
CA PRO A 107 7.08 17.20 -24.13
C PRO A 107 7.30 17.20 -22.61
N THR A 108 8.07 16.23 -22.12
CA THR A 108 8.48 16.17 -20.71
C THR A 108 9.70 17.06 -20.50
N GLY A 109 9.64 17.98 -19.55
CA GLY A 109 10.74 18.85 -19.14
C GLY A 109 11.00 18.73 -17.64
N LEU A 110 11.49 19.81 -17.02
CA LEU A 110 11.71 19.86 -15.57
C LEU A 110 10.40 19.91 -14.74
N HIS A 111 9.27 20.17 -15.39
CA HIS A 111 7.94 20.17 -14.77
C HIS A 111 7.03 19.16 -15.48
N PRO A 112 7.28 17.84 -15.35
CA PRO A 112 6.44 16.84 -16.00
C PRO A 112 5.05 16.80 -15.36
N THR A 113 4.01 16.67 -16.19
CA THR A 113 2.63 16.43 -15.74
C THR A 113 2.27 14.98 -15.99
N LEU A 114 1.96 14.24 -14.92
CA LEU A 114 1.46 12.87 -15.01
C LEU A 114 -0.05 12.91 -15.29
N GLN A 115 -0.47 12.37 -16.42
CA GLN A 115 -1.88 12.20 -16.76
C GLN A 115 -2.33 10.77 -16.42
N LEU A 116 -3.37 10.67 -15.61
CA LEU A 116 -4.09 9.43 -15.35
C LEU A 116 -5.30 9.40 -16.27
N SER A 117 -5.50 8.30 -16.99
CA SER A 117 -6.68 8.06 -17.82
C SER A 117 -7.50 6.95 -17.18
N LEU A 118 -8.72 7.25 -16.75
CA LEU A 118 -9.60 6.33 -16.04
C LEU A 118 -10.79 5.94 -16.92
N SER A 119 -11.20 4.68 -16.84
CA SER A 119 -12.30 4.15 -17.65
C SER A 119 -13.70 4.41 -17.07
N SER A 120 -13.80 4.98 -15.86
CA SER A 120 -15.08 5.24 -15.19
C SER A 120 -14.89 6.26 -14.07
N SER A 121 -15.91 7.07 -13.83
CA SER A 121 -16.04 7.98 -12.68
C SER A 121 -16.96 7.43 -11.59
N GLU A 122 -17.48 6.21 -11.74
CA GLU A 122 -18.47 5.66 -10.81
C GLU A 122 -17.83 5.10 -9.53
N PRO A 123 -18.35 5.47 -8.35
CA PRO A 123 -17.92 4.86 -7.09
C PRO A 123 -18.39 3.40 -6.98
N PRO A 124 -17.80 2.61 -6.06
CA PRO A 124 -18.27 1.27 -5.77
C PRO A 124 -19.76 1.25 -5.40
N LYS A 125 -20.51 0.30 -5.95
CA LYS A 125 -21.95 0.16 -5.68
C LYS A 125 -22.20 -0.08 -4.19
N ASN A 126 -23.31 0.47 -3.69
CA ASN A 126 -23.78 0.33 -2.31
C ASN A 126 -22.82 0.87 -1.24
N ARG A 127 -21.89 1.78 -1.60
CA ARG A 127 -21.09 2.53 -0.62
C ARG A 127 -21.22 4.02 -0.89
N GLU A 128 -21.72 4.74 0.11
CA GLU A 128 -21.82 6.19 0.08
C GLU A 128 -20.52 6.83 0.60
N GLY A 129 -20.24 8.08 0.23
CA GLY A 129 -19.09 8.83 0.74
C GLY A 129 -17.71 8.37 0.26
N CYS A 130 -17.63 7.46 -0.72
CA CYS A 130 -16.35 7.04 -1.27
C CYS A 130 -15.66 8.17 -2.05
N THR A 131 -14.36 8.35 -1.82
CA THR A 131 -13.51 9.30 -2.54
C THR A 131 -12.49 8.55 -3.39
N LEU A 132 -12.22 9.05 -4.59
CA LEU A 132 -11.22 8.45 -5.47
C LEU A 132 -9.85 9.06 -5.19
N ASN A 133 -8.85 8.21 -4.93
CA ASN A 133 -7.52 8.64 -4.54
C ASN A 133 -6.46 8.03 -5.44
N ALA A 134 -5.36 8.77 -5.65
CA ALA A 134 -4.16 8.30 -6.31
C ALA A 134 -2.97 8.44 -5.35
N HIS A 135 -2.27 7.33 -5.12
CA HIS A 135 -1.06 7.27 -4.32
C HIS A 135 0.16 7.01 -5.21
N LEU A 136 1.12 7.92 -5.15
CA LEU A 136 2.35 7.88 -5.94
C LEU A 136 3.53 7.67 -5.00
N MET A 137 4.33 6.65 -5.31
CA MET A 137 5.68 6.49 -4.78
C MET A 137 6.66 7.12 -5.75
N LEU A 138 7.33 8.19 -5.34
CA LEU A 138 8.17 9.00 -6.20
C LEU A 138 9.66 8.70 -5.90
N PRO A 139 10.49 8.39 -6.91
CA PRO A 139 11.92 8.27 -6.71
C PRO A 139 12.51 9.64 -6.34
N ARG A 140 13.69 9.67 -5.72
CA ARG A 140 14.37 10.93 -5.36
C ARG A 140 14.49 11.98 -6.47
N SER A 141 14.50 11.55 -7.75
CA SER A 141 14.59 12.44 -8.90
C SER A 141 13.31 13.21 -9.18
N VAL A 142 12.15 12.74 -8.72
CA VAL A 142 10.84 13.35 -8.95
C VAL A 142 10.22 13.74 -7.62
N PHE A 143 9.66 14.94 -7.54
CA PHE A 143 9.03 15.40 -6.31
C PHE A 143 7.77 16.24 -6.60
N PRO A 144 6.81 16.24 -5.66
CA PRO A 144 5.66 17.12 -5.76
C PRO A 144 5.98 18.47 -5.12
N ASP A 145 5.51 19.57 -5.72
CA ASP A 145 5.52 20.86 -5.05
C ASP A 145 4.19 21.04 -4.29
N LYS A 146 4.23 20.89 -2.97
CA LYS A 146 3.04 21.03 -2.11
C LYS A 146 2.32 22.36 -2.28
N TYR A 147 3.02 23.42 -2.68
CA TYR A 147 2.42 24.74 -2.82
C TYR A 147 1.53 24.85 -4.06
N GLN A 148 1.80 24.06 -5.11
CA GLN A 148 0.92 23.98 -6.28
C GLN A 148 -0.46 23.38 -5.95
N PHE A 149 -0.53 22.50 -4.95
CA PHE A 149 -1.79 21.88 -4.54
C PHE A 149 -2.63 22.74 -3.57
N ARG A 150 -2.23 24.00 -3.33
CA ARG A 150 -2.97 24.93 -2.45
C ARG A 150 -4.03 25.75 -3.17
N ASP A 151 -3.89 25.95 -4.49
CA ASP A 151 -4.85 26.70 -5.29
C ASP A 151 -5.98 25.78 -5.75
N SER A 152 -7.19 26.03 -5.23
CA SER A 152 -8.37 25.23 -5.54
C SER A 152 -8.82 25.35 -6.99
N LEU A 153 -8.61 26.48 -7.65
CA LEU A 153 -8.95 26.66 -9.06
C LEU A 153 -7.98 25.87 -9.95
N PHE A 154 -6.69 25.91 -9.61
CA PHE A 154 -5.69 25.11 -10.31
C PHE A 154 -5.96 23.62 -10.14
N MET A 155 -6.22 23.15 -8.93
CA MET A 155 -6.60 21.75 -8.63
C MET A 155 -7.84 21.32 -9.42
N ALA A 156 -8.91 22.11 -9.39
CA ALA A 156 -10.14 21.82 -10.13
C ALA A 156 -9.90 21.75 -11.65
N SER A 157 -9.01 22.59 -12.20
CA SER A 157 -8.66 22.55 -13.64
C SER A 157 -7.94 21.25 -14.06
N LYS A 158 -7.45 20.49 -13.10
CA LYS A 158 -6.70 19.24 -13.28
C LYS A 158 -7.47 18.00 -12.82
N ASN A 159 -8.76 18.16 -12.51
CA ASN A 159 -9.61 17.14 -11.91
C ASN A 159 -9.00 16.56 -10.62
N LEU A 160 -8.45 17.44 -9.78
CA LEU A 160 -7.95 17.12 -8.45
C LEU A 160 -8.86 17.81 -7.40
N ALA A 161 -9.22 17.08 -6.35
CA ALA A 161 -10.11 17.57 -5.30
C ALA A 161 -9.31 18.14 -4.12
N SER A 162 -8.36 17.36 -3.58
CA SER A 162 -7.59 17.76 -2.41
C SER A 162 -6.25 17.02 -2.30
N LEU A 163 -5.28 17.67 -1.66
CA LEU A 163 -4.04 17.02 -1.23
C LEU A 163 -4.29 16.33 0.11
N ARG A 164 -4.13 15.01 0.17
CA ARG A 164 -4.37 14.23 1.39
C ARG A 164 -3.11 14.06 2.22
N ASP A 165 -2.00 13.72 1.57
CA ASP A 165 -0.71 13.58 2.25
C ASP A 165 0.46 13.78 1.28
N VAL A 166 1.59 14.28 1.79
CA VAL A 166 2.82 14.47 1.01
C VAL A 166 4.04 14.46 1.93
N THR A 167 5.13 13.83 1.48
CA THR A 167 6.40 13.91 2.22
C THR A 167 6.85 15.37 2.37
N VAL A 168 7.22 15.77 3.59
CA VAL A 168 7.81 17.09 3.89
C VAL A 168 8.99 16.95 4.85
N PRO A 169 10.01 17.84 4.80
CA PRO A 169 10.21 18.89 3.81
C PRO A 169 10.77 18.35 2.49
N VAL A 170 10.50 19.06 1.39
CA VAL A 170 11.09 18.80 0.08
C VAL A 170 11.89 20.03 -0.31
N ASP A 171 13.18 19.86 -0.55
CA ASP A 171 14.03 20.91 -1.12
C ASP A 171 13.63 21.08 -2.59
N LEU A 172 13.20 22.27 -3.00
CA LEU A 172 12.70 22.50 -4.37
C LEU A 172 13.84 22.78 -5.37
N GLU A 173 15.07 22.99 -4.89
CA GLU A 173 16.21 23.48 -5.69
C GLU A 173 17.37 22.48 -5.74
N ALA A 174 17.51 21.59 -4.75
CA ALA A 174 18.61 20.63 -4.70
C ALA A 174 18.57 19.63 -5.88
N PRO A 175 19.70 19.36 -6.55
CA PRO A 175 19.79 18.35 -7.59
C PRO A 175 19.74 16.92 -7.00
N GLU A 176 19.38 15.94 -7.83
CA GLU A 176 19.15 14.55 -7.40
C GLU A 176 20.37 13.94 -6.68
N TYR A 177 21.57 14.18 -7.20
CA TYR A 177 22.82 13.58 -6.71
C TYR A 177 23.31 14.15 -5.37
N THR A 178 22.65 15.17 -4.82
CA THR A 178 22.94 15.71 -3.48
C THR A 178 21.97 15.22 -2.41
N MET A 179 20.90 14.52 -2.80
CA MET A 179 19.86 14.05 -1.89
C MET A 179 20.26 12.75 -1.20
N SER A 180 20.11 12.71 0.12
CA SER A 180 20.29 11.49 0.94
C SER A 180 19.01 10.67 1.11
N LEU A 181 17.86 11.24 0.73
CA LEU A 181 16.55 10.58 0.81
C LEU A 181 16.40 9.57 -0.32
N TRP A 182 15.69 8.46 -0.04
CA TRP A 182 15.36 7.46 -1.06
C TRP A 182 14.35 7.99 -2.10
N GLY A 183 13.40 8.82 -1.66
CA GLY A 183 12.31 9.31 -2.49
C GLY A 183 11.29 10.10 -1.67
N SER A 184 10.10 10.24 -2.22
CA SER A 184 8.96 10.85 -1.56
C SER A 184 7.66 10.14 -1.95
N HIS A 185 6.55 10.49 -1.33
CA HIS A 185 5.22 10.01 -1.66
C HIS A 185 4.24 11.16 -1.74
N LEU A 186 3.18 10.93 -2.53
CA LEU A 186 2.07 11.86 -2.73
C LEU A 186 0.76 11.08 -2.71
N LEU A 187 -0.15 11.48 -1.82
CA LEU A 187 -1.54 11.01 -1.82
C LEU A 187 -2.44 12.19 -2.17
N VAL A 188 -3.13 12.08 -3.29
CA VAL A 188 -4.03 13.11 -3.79
C VAL A 188 -5.41 12.51 -4.07
N GLU A 189 -6.44 13.25 -3.70
CA GLU A 189 -7.81 12.92 -4.05
C GLU A 189 -8.13 13.49 -5.43
N LEU A 190 -8.68 12.65 -6.30
CA LEU A 190 -9.11 13.03 -7.63
C LEU A 190 -10.55 13.55 -7.58
N ALA A 191 -10.88 14.48 -8.48
CA ALA A 191 -12.22 15.02 -8.65
C ALA A 191 -12.85 14.39 -9.91
N PRO A 192 -13.45 13.19 -9.80
CA PRO A 192 -14.14 12.59 -10.94
C PRO A 192 -15.24 13.54 -11.45
N PRO A 193 -15.43 13.66 -12.78
CA PRO A 193 -16.56 14.38 -13.32
C PRO A 193 -17.88 13.72 -12.88
N ARG A 194 -19.01 14.39 -13.14
CA ARG A 194 -20.33 13.82 -12.82
C ARG A 194 -20.44 12.41 -13.39
N PRO A 195 -21.06 11.46 -12.66
CA PRO A 195 -21.10 10.06 -13.07
C PRO A 195 -21.60 9.92 -14.51
N SER A 196 -20.69 9.54 -15.41
CA SER A 196 -21.00 9.05 -16.74
C SER A 196 -20.12 7.84 -17.04
N GLU A 197 -20.52 7.01 -17.98
CA GLU A 197 -19.74 5.85 -18.44
C GLU A 197 -18.51 6.26 -19.27
N ASP A 198 -18.20 7.56 -19.35
CA ASP A 198 -17.13 8.06 -20.20
C ASP A 198 -15.77 8.00 -19.50
N SER A 199 -14.75 7.68 -20.29
CA SER A 199 -13.36 7.82 -19.87
C SER A 199 -13.03 9.28 -19.56
N TRP A 200 -12.28 9.52 -18.49
CA TRP A 200 -11.86 10.86 -18.10
C TRP A 200 -10.40 10.86 -17.64
N THR A 201 -9.83 12.05 -17.51
CA THR A 201 -8.42 12.22 -17.16
C THR A 201 -8.23 13.08 -15.92
N ALA A 202 -7.20 12.77 -15.12
CA ALA A 202 -6.70 13.62 -14.05
C ALA A 202 -5.24 13.96 -14.31
N GLU A 203 -4.81 15.14 -13.92
CA GLU A 203 -3.45 15.63 -14.21
C GLU A 203 -2.72 15.99 -12.91
N ILE A 204 -1.64 15.28 -12.61
CA ILE A 204 -0.85 15.47 -11.40
C ILE A 204 0.44 16.20 -11.77
N PRO A 205 0.61 17.48 -11.37
CA PRO A 205 1.82 18.23 -11.64
C PRO A 205 2.96 17.73 -10.75
N LEU A 206 4.11 17.47 -11.35
CA LEU A 206 5.32 17.01 -10.69
C LEU A 206 6.52 17.85 -11.12
N HIS A 207 7.61 17.72 -10.37
CA HIS A 207 8.89 18.35 -10.66
C HIS A 207 9.98 17.28 -10.80
N LEU A 208 10.87 17.50 -11.76
CA LEU A 208 12.06 16.69 -11.98
C LEU A 208 13.27 17.47 -11.46
N ARG A 209 14.05 16.85 -10.57
CA ARG A 209 15.36 17.38 -10.17
C ARG A 209 16.35 17.25 -11.31
N TYR A 210 17.38 18.09 -11.29
CA TYR A 210 18.53 17.87 -12.15
C TYR A 210 19.12 16.48 -11.90
N LEU A 211 19.06 15.65 -12.93
CA LEU A 211 19.69 14.33 -12.98
C LEU A 211 21.20 14.48 -13.12
N LEU A 212 21.93 13.37 -12.97
CA LEU A 212 23.35 13.33 -13.28
C LEU A 212 23.60 13.77 -14.74
N PRO A 213 24.51 14.73 -14.99
CA PRO A 213 24.88 15.13 -16.34
C PRO A 213 25.39 13.92 -17.13
N SER A 214 24.93 13.79 -18.38
CA SER A 214 25.39 12.77 -19.32
C SER A 214 26.11 13.43 -20.48
N GLU A 215 27.01 12.71 -21.15
CA GLU A 215 27.74 13.22 -22.32
C GLU A 215 26.80 13.58 -23.49
N SER A 216 25.65 12.90 -23.60
CA SER A 216 24.62 13.19 -24.60
C SER A 216 23.76 14.41 -24.25
N GLY A 217 23.85 14.93 -23.02
CA GLY A 217 22.99 15.97 -22.49
C GLY A 217 21.57 15.52 -22.10
N TYR A 218 21.24 14.24 -22.32
CA TYR A 218 19.94 13.66 -21.96
C TYR A 218 20.12 12.54 -20.95
N SER A 219 19.31 12.58 -19.90
CA SER A 219 19.20 11.51 -18.91
C SER A 219 17.73 11.19 -18.70
N THR A 220 17.43 9.91 -18.47
CA THR A 220 16.07 9.43 -18.28
C THR A 220 15.90 8.88 -16.87
N THR A 221 14.72 9.08 -16.31
CA THR A 221 14.27 8.45 -15.07
C THR A 221 12.87 7.91 -15.29
N SER A 222 12.44 6.98 -14.44
CA SER A 222 11.13 6.35 -14.51
C SER A 222 10.39 6.50 -13.19
N LEU A 223 9.07 6.45 -13.27
CA LEU A 223 8.17 6.46 -12.13
C LEU A 223 7.44 5.12 -12.07
N PRO A 224 7.34 4.46 -10.90
CA PRO A 224 6.47 3.29 -10.77
C PRO A 224 5.01 3.67 -11.02
N SER A 225 4.20 2.71 -11.49
CA SER A 225 2.77 2.95 -11.68
C SER A 225 2.13 3.40 -10.37
N PRO A 226 1.28 4.43 -10.38
CA PRO A 226 0.55 4.84 -9.20
C PRO A 226 -0.45 3.77 -8.76
N VAL A 227 -0.88 3.84 -7.50
CA VAL A 227 -2.00 3.05 -6.99
C VAL A 227 -3.23 3.94 -6.97
N VAL A 228 -4.24 3.60 -7.75
CA VAL A 228 -5.52 4.32 -7.81
C VAL A 228 -6.59 3.48 -7.13
N PHE A 229 -7.32 4.06 -6.17
CA PHE A 229 -8.29 3.33 -5.37
C PHE A 229 -9.40 4.23 -4.84
N TRP A 230 -10.57 3.63 -4.63
CA TRP A 230 -11.65 4.26 -3.88
C TRP A 230 -11.45 4.03 -2.39
N ALA A 231 -11.49 5.11 -1.60
CA ALA A 231 -11.49 5.08 -0.15
C ALA A 231 -12.91 5.39 0.33
N CYS A 232 -13.55 4.43 0.99
CA CYS A 232 -14.87 4.57 1.57
C CYS A 232 -14.76 4.52 3.10
N GLU A 233 -15.67 5.20 3.79
CA GLU A 233 -15.78 5.04 5.24
C GLU A 233 -16.09 3.57 5.57
N ALA A 234 -15.49 3.06 6.65
CA ALA A 234 -15.78 1.74 7.14
C ALA A 234 -17.10 1.80 7.91
N ASP A 235 -18.08 0.99 7.52
CA ASP A 235 -19.29 0.81 8.31
C ASP A 235 -18.90 0.37 9.73
N GLU A 236 -19.44 1.05 10.76
CA GLU A 236 -19.10 0.82 12.18
C GLU A 236 -19.35 -0.63 12.67
N GLU A 237 -20.04 -1.46 11.87
CA GLU A 237 -20.39 -2.85 12.19
C GLU A 237 -19.19 -3.81 12.33
N ASN A 238 -17.99 -3.44 11.86
CA ASN A 238 -16.78 -4.27 12.00
C ASN A 238 -15.95 -3.99 13.26
N SER A 239 -16.44 -3.15 14.18
CA SER A 239 -15.78 -2.88 15.46
C SER A 239 -16.01 -3.96 16.53
N VAL A 240 -16.83 -4.98 16.26
CA VAL A 240 -17.28 -5.96 17.28
C VAL A 240 -16.54 -7.31 17.25
N LEU A 241 -15.59 -7.53 16.33
CA LEU A 241 -14.84 -8.81 16.26
C LEU A 241 -13.41 -8.76 16.83
N SER A 242 -13.06 -7.72 17.58
CA SER A 242 -11.86 -7.72 18.42
C SER A 242 -12.25 -7.75 19.90
N SER A 243 -12.65 -8.90 20.40
CA SER A 243 -12.74 -9.21 21.84
C SER A 243 -12.48 -10.70 22.05
#